data_AF-A0AB34K5G4-F1
#
_entry.id   AF-A0AB34K5G4-F1
#
_cell.length_a   1.000
_cell.length_b   1.000
_cell.length_c   1.000
_cell.angle_alpha   90.00
_cell.angle_beta   90.00
_cell.angle_gamma   90.00
#
_symmetry.space_group_name_H-M   'P 1'
#
loop_
_entity.id
_entity.type
_entity.pdbx_description
1 polymer ?
#
loop_
_entity_poly.entity_id
_entity_poly.type
_entity_poly.pdbx_seq_one_letter_code
_entity_poly.pdbx_strand_id
1 'polypeptide(L)'
;MGEAVVNTSHLMAYVNEAKDEGNAAYKLGRLSDALNAWQRGLDAIAQVIDPEGAVKVPIAKADVELVLRARSVLHSNRGQALMSKEFWRRAISDLSAAVKVDNLNAKAIWRRYRCHRALRHWAEAETDLDQLMSPELQQAASPLFLEANLTPEKLAAEKAELQLERDKAEKVADETFEDRMEDAAHKGIEQLRHRFEEVTLRTGLRNNTELSSELAEMLTRPGGVSAEFVAAVYQIDTEDAQIIMDWIEKAVLMRSALSGGSLV
;
A
#
# COMPACT_ATOMS: atom_id res chain seq x y z
N MET A 1 23.17 -45.13 22.91
CA MET A 1 22.79 -44.21 24.00
C MET A 1 21.54 -43.50 23.53
N GLY A 2 20.40 -43.68 24.20
CA GLY A 2 19.18 -42.97 23.81
C GLY A 2 19.37 -41.49 24.05
N GLU A 3 19.30 -40.67 23.00
CA GLU A 3 19.30 -39.21 23.16
C GLU A 3 18.13 -38.82 24.08
N ALA A 4 18.42 -38.06 25.13
CA ALA A 4 17.42 -37.60 26.06
C ALA A 4 16.43 -36.69 25.31
N VAL A 5 15.23 -37.20 25.06
CA VAL A 5 14.12 -36.45 24.46
C VAL A 5 13.73 -35.34 25.44
N VAL A 6 13.49 -34.14 24.93
CA VAL A 6 13.03 -33.02 25.75
C VAL A 6 11.75 -33.40 26.48
N ASN A 7 11.65 -33.02 27.77
CA ASN A 7 10.41 -33.15 28.52
C ASN A 7 9.41 -32.08 28.04
N THR A 8 8.69 -32.40 26.96
CA THR A 8 7.70 -31.50 26.36
C THR A 8 6.60 -31.12 27.35
N SER A 9 6.25 -32.01 28.30
CA SER A 9 5.24 -31.72 29.32
C SER A 9 5.65 -30.55 30.21
N HIS A 10 6.93 -30.49 30.61
CA HIS A 10 7.43 -29.38 31.42
C HIS A 10 7.49 -28.07 30.61
N LEU A 11 7.96 -28.14 29.36
CA LEU A 11 7.95 -26.98 28.45
C LEU A 11 6.53 -26.43 28.28
N MET A 12 5.57 -27.31 27.98
CA MET A 12 4.19 -26.91 27.73
C MET A 12 3.50 -26.38 28.97
N ALA A 13 3.83 -26.88 30.18
CA ALA A 13 3.36 -26.31 31.43
C ALA A 13 3.80 -24.84 31.56
N TYR A 14 5.09 -24.55 31.35
CA TYR A 14 5.62 -23.19 31.40
C TYR A 14 5.02 -22.28 30.32
N VAL A 15 4.89 -22.78 29.09
CA VAL A 15 4.26 -22.03 27.97
C VAL A 15 2.79 -21.72 28.27
N ASN A 16 2.04 -22.66 28.83
CA ASN A 16 0.64 -22.47 29.19
C ASN A 16 0.48 -21.47 30.34
N GLU A 17 1.35 -21.53 31.35
CA GLU A 17 1.39 -20.54 32.44
C GLU A 17 1.63 -19.13 31.89
N ALA A 18 2.67 -18.94 31.06
CA ALA A 18 2.95 -17.65 30.43
C ALA A 18 1.78 -17.16 29.56
N LYS A 19 1.11 -18.07 28.84
CA LYS A 19 -0.09 -17.77 28.06
C LYS A 19 -1.24 -17.27 28.95
N ASP A 20 -1.53 -17.97 30.05
CA ASP A 20 -2.63 -17.66 30.95
C ASP A 20 -2.38 -16.39 31.75
N GLU A 21 -1.16 -16.18 32.23
CA GLU A 21 -0.72 -14.90 32.83
C GLU A 21 -0.91 -13.74 31.86
N GLY A 22 -0.47 -13.91 30.61
CA GLY A 22 -0.62 -12.89 29.59
C GLY A 22 -2.08 -12.60 29.27
N ASN A 23 -2.92 -13.63 29.21
CA ASN A 23 -4.38 -13.47 29.02
C ASN A 23 -5.03 -12.73 30.19
N ALA A 24 -4.63 -13.03 31.43
CA ALA A 24 -5.13 -12.35 32.62
C ALA A 24 -4.71 -10.87 32.63
N ALA A 25 -3.43 -10.58 32.37
CA ALA A 25 -2.92 -9.23 32.25
C ALA A 25 -3.62 -8.43 31.14
N TYR A 26 -3.85 -9.04 29.98
CA TYR A 26 -4.55 -8.42 28.86
C TYR A 26 -6.00 -8.06 29.22
N LYS A 27 -6.73 -8.96 29.90
CA LYS A 27 -8.09 -8.68 30.40
C LYS A 27 -8.13 -7.50 31.37
N LEU A 28 -7.06 -7.29 32.14
CA LEU A 28 -6.90 -6.16 33.06
C LEU A 28 -6.38 -4.88 32.37
N GLY A 29 -6.21 -4.88 31.04
CA GLY A 29 -5.66 -3.74 30.30
C GLY A 29 -4.16 -3.52 30.49
N ARG A 30 -3.45 -4.42 31.20
CA ARG A 30 -2.00 -4.35 31.43
C ARG A 30 -1.25 -4.91 30.22
N LEU A 31 -1.28 -4.15 29.12
CA LEU A 31 -0.78 -4.62 27.82
C LEU A 31 0.73 -4.94 27.86
N SER A 32 1.54 -4.19 28.60
CA SER A 32 2.98 -4.45 28.69
C SER A 32 3.28 -5.77 29.40
N ASP A 33 2.57 -6.06 30.50
CA ASP A 33 2.70 -7.32 31.23
C ASP A 33 2.24 -8.51 30.36
N ALA A 34 1.16 -8.33 29.61
CA ALA A 34 0.67 -9.33 28.67
C ALA A 34 1.70 -9.66 27.58
N LEU A 35 2.27 -8.62 26.95
CA LEU A 35 3.31 -8.77 25.94
C LEU A 35 4.55 -9.50 26.50
N ASN A 36 4.98 -9.15 27.71
CA ASN A 36 6.13 -9.78 28.37
C ASN A 36 5.86 -11.26 28.69
N ALA A 37 4.66 -11.60 29.17
CA ALA A 37 4.30 -12.98 29.47
C ALA A 37 4.25 -13.85 28.21
N TRP A 38 3.62 -13.38 27.13
CA TRP A 38 3.61 -14.12 25.88
C TRP A 38 4.99 -14.22 25.22
N GLN A 39 5.83 -13.18 25.35
CA GLN A 39 7.22 -13.22 24.90
C GLN A 39 8.00 -14.33 25.61
N ARG A 40 7.88 -14.47 26.94
CA ARG A 40 8.53 -15.55 27.69
C ARG A 40 8.14 -16.93 27.19
N GLY A 41 6.87 -17.14 26.88
CA GLY A 41 6.41 -18.40 26.29
C GLY A 41 7.02 -18.65 24.91
N LEU A 42 7.11 -17.62 24.06
CA LEU A 42 7.74 -17.71 22.74
C LEU A 42 9.25 -17.99 22.84
N ASP A 43 9.94 -17.35 23.78
CA ASP A 43 11.37 -17.55 24.01
C ASP A 43 11.66 -18.99 24.48
N ALA A 44 10.80 -19.55 25.34
CA ALA A 44 10.89 -20.94 25.76
C ALA A 44 10.72 -21.91 24.57
N ILE A 45 9.77 -21.64 23.68
CA ILE A 45 9.58 -22.42 22.45
C ILE A 45 10.80 -22.26 21.52
N ALA A 46 11.36 -21.06 21.39
CA ALA A 46 12.52 -20.76 20.54
C ALA A 46 13.79 -21.55 20.95
N GLN A 47 13.85 -22.05 22.19
CA GLN A 47 14.94 -22.93 22.62
C GLN A 47 14.88 -24.29 21.92
N VAL A 48 13.68 -24.79 21.64
CA VAL A 48 13.46 -26.15 21.13
C VAL A 48 13.10 -26.19 19.64
N ILE A 49 12.47 -25.14 19.12
CA ILE A 49 12.08 -25.00 17.72
C ILE A 49 12.49 -23.61 17.25
N ASP A 50 13.25 -23.53 16.16
CA ASP A 50 13.69 -22.24 15.61
C ASP A 50 12.55 -21.43 14.97
N PRO A 51 12.76 -20.15 14.60
CA PRO A 51 11.73 -19.33 13.98
C PRO A 51 11.17 -19.88 12.65
N GLU A 52 11.94 -20.70 11.92
CA GLU A 52 11.49 -21.34 10.68
C GLU A 52 10.67 -22.62 10.93
N GLY A 53 10.63 -23.11 12.17
CA GLY A 53 9.91 -24.32 12.55
C GLY A 53 10.79 -25.57 12.58
N ALA A 54 12.10 -25.45 12.40
CA ALA A 54 13.01 -26.57 12.52
C ALA A 54 13.22 -26.94 14.00
N VAL A 55 13.14 -28.23 14.27
CA VAL A 55 13.33 -28.79 15.60
C VAL A 55 14.84 -28.80 15.92
N LYS A 56 15.24 -28.09 16.98
CA LYS A 56 16.66 -27.92 17.38
C LYS A 56 17.17 -29.05 18.27
N VAL A 57 16.25 -29.79 18.89
CA VAL A 57 16.52 -30.80 19.91
C VAL A 57 15.55 -31.97 19.73
N PRO A 58 15.89 -33.21 20.09
CA PRO A 58 14.98 -34.34 19.92
C PRO A 58 13.64 -34.15 20.65
N ILE A 59 12.54 -34.10 19.90
CA ILE A 59 11.15 -33.96 20.39
C ILE A 59 10.30 -35.02 19.66
N ALA A 60 9.35 -35.62 20.36
CA ALA A 60 8.41 -36.55 19.73
C ALA A 60 7.57 -35.83 18.65
N LYS A 61 7.31 -36.47 17.51
CA LYS A 61 6.59 -35.84 16.39
C LYS A 61 5.23 -35.23 16.79
N ALA A 62 4.47 -35.92 17.65
CA ALA A 62 3.18 -35.44 18.15
C ALA A 62 3.31 -34.17 19.03
N ASP A 63 4.41 -34.08 19.77
CA ASP A 63 4.72 -32.95 20.65
C ASP A 63 5.16 -31.71 19.85
N VAL A 64 5.84 -31.91 18.71
CA VAL A 64 6.22 -30.79 17.81
C VAL A 64 4.97 -30.03 17.38
N GLU A 65 3.94 -30.73 16.92
CA GLU A 65 2.68 -30.12 16.48
C GLU A 65 1.99 -29.35 17.62
N LEU A 66 1.98 -29.91 18.83
CA LEU A 66 1.44 -29.25 20.02
C LEU A 66 2.19 -27.94 20.33
N VAL A 67 3.53 -27.96 20.29
CA VAL A 67 4.37 -26.79 20.55
C VAL A 67 4.17 -25.73 19.45
N LEU A 68 4.08 -26.12 18.18
CA LEU A 68 3.82 -25.22 17.07
C LEU A 68 2.46 -24.54 17.19
N ARG A 69 1.40 -25.27 17.55
CA ARG A 69 0.08 -24.69 17.80
C ARG A 69 0.12 -23.65 18.93
N ALA A 70 0.81 -23.97 20.04
CA ALA A 70 0.97 -23.01 21.13
C ALA A 70 1.75 -21.76 20.69
N ARG A 71 2.79 -21.92 19.86
CA ARG A 71 3.51 -20.80 19.25
C ARG A 71 2.61 -19.91 18.41
N SER A 72 1.74 -20.49 17.57
CA SER A 72 0.78 -19.74 16.78
C SER A 72 -0.18 -18.94 17.66
N VAL A 73 -0.70 -19.54 18.73
CA VAL A 73 -1.59 -18.87 19.69
C VAL A 73 -0.90 -17.69 20.38
N LEU A 74 0.35 -17.86 20.84
CA LEU A 74 1.10 -16.80 21.50
C LEU A 74 1.39 -15.61 20.57
N HIS A 75 1.80 -15.88 19.32
CA HIS A 75 1.95 -14.83 18.30
C HIS A 75 0.62 -14.11 18.03
N SER A 76 -0.49 -14.86 17.89
CA SER A 76 -1.82 -14.29 17.69
C SER A 76 -2.24 -13.37 18.84
N ASN A 77 -1.96 -13.76 20.08
CA ASN A 77 -2.25 -12.96 21.27
C ASN A 77 -1.36 -11.70 21.36
N ARG A 78 -0.06 -11.85 21.10
CA ARG A 78 0.87 -10.71 21.05
C ARG A 78 0.46 -9.69 19.99
N GLY A 79 0.06 -10.18 18.80
CA GLY A 79 -0.52 -9.38 17.73
C GLY A 79 -1.78 -8.61 18.18
N GLN A 80 -2.67 -9.24 18.94
CA GLN A 80 -3.86 -8.58 19.48
C GLN A 80 -3.51 -7.41 20.42
N ALA A 81 -2.56 -7.58 21.34
CA ALA A 81 -2.16 -6.47 22.21
C ALA A 81 -1.46 -5.33 21.45
N LEU A 82 -0.75 -5.65 20.36
CA LEU A 82 -0.19 -4.63 19.47
C LEU A 82 -1.29 -3.88 18.71
N MET A 83 -2.37 -4.56 18.29
CA MET A 83 -3.56 -3.91 17.72
C MET A 83 -4.22 -2.94 18.72
N SER A 84 -4.31 -3.31 19.99
CA SER A 84 -4.84 -2.41 21.04
C SER A 84 -4.00 -1.15 21.25
N LYS A 85 -2.74 -1.15 20.79
CA LYS A 85 -1.84 0.02 20.77
C LYS A 85 -1.76 0.70 19.39
N GLU A 86 -2.58 0.26 18.42
CA GLU A 86 -2.56 0.70 17.03
C GLU A 86 -1.19 0.51 16.33
N PHE A 87 -0.38 -0.42 16.82
CA PHE A 87 0.90 -0.76 16.20
C PHE A 87 0.70 -1.77 15.06
N TRP A 88 -0.09 -1.38 14.06
CA TRP A 88 -0.62 -2.24 13.00
C TRP A 88 0.47 -3.04 12.26
N ARG A 89 1.58 -2.40 11.87
CA ARG A 89 2.68 -3.10 11.17
C ARG A 89 3.34 -4.18 12.03
N ARG A 90 3.53 -3.90 13.32
CA ARG A 90 4.09 -4.88 14.27
C ARG A 90 3.10 -6.01 14.53
N ALA A 91 1.81 -5.67 14.65
CA ALA A 91 0.74 -6.66 14.78
C ALA A 91 0.71 -7.60 13.56
N ILE A 92 0.80 -7.06 12.33
CA ILE A 92 0.86 -7.88 11.09
C ILE A 92 2.03 -8.85 11.13
N SER A 93 3.22 -8.41 11.56
CA SER A 93 4.39 -9.31 11.67
C SER A 93 4.10 -10.49 12.59
N ASP A 94 3.52 -10.24 13.76
CA ASP A 94 3.12 -11.28 14.71
C ASP A 94 2.03 -12.20 14.15
N LEU A 95 1.00 -11.62 13.55
CA LEU A 95 -0.13 -12.38 13.03
C LEU A 95 0.28 -13.22 11.82
N SER A 96 1.16 -12.73 10.95
CA SER A 96 1.75 -13.50 9.87
C SER A 96 2.63 -14.64 10.39
N ALA A 97 3.37 -14.44 11.48
CA ALA A 97 4.09 -15.54 12.14
C ALA A 97 3.11 -16.60 12.68
N ALA A 98 1.99 -16.20 13.26
CA ALA A 98 0.95 -17.13 13.70
C ALA A 98 0.36 -17.94 12.54
N VAL A 99 -0.01 -17.29 11.44
CA VAL A 99 -0.61 -17.93 10.26
C VAL A 99 0.38 -18.82 9.50
N LYS A 100 1.67 -18.44 9.46
CA LYS A 100 2.73 -19.29 8.87
C LYS A 100 2.87 -20.62 9.62
N VAL A 101 2.67 -20.59 10.94
CA VAL A 101 2.80 -21.77 11.80
C VAL A 101 1.52 -22.61 11.80
N ASP A 102 0.36 -21.96 11.86
CA ASP A 102 -0.95 -22.60 11.82
C ASP A 102 -1.87 -21.78 10.91
N ASN A 103 -2.03 -22.27 9.68
CA ASN A 103 -2.86 -21.63 8.66
C ASN A 103 -4.36 -21.78 8.92
N LEU A 104 -4.76 -22.52 9.96
CA LEU A 104 -6.14 -22.66 10.43
C LEU A 104 -6.43 -21.78 11.67
N ASN A 105 -5.48 -20.94 12.08
CA ASN A 105 -5.70 -19.99 13.18
C ASN A 105 -6.58 -18.82 12.71
N ALA A 106 -7.90 -19.04 12.66
CA ALA A 106 -8.89 -18.04 12.24
C ALA A 106 -8.83 -16.74 13.05
N LYS A 107 -8.45 -16.79 14.35
CA LYS A 107 -8.23 -15.57 15.16
C LYS A 107 -7.09 -14.73 14.60
N ALA A 108 -5.98 -15.36 14.23
CA ALA A 108 -4.82 -14.66 13.68
C ALA A 108 -5.16 -14.03 12.32
N ILE A 109 -5.83 -14.78 11.44
CA ILE A 109 -6.23 -14.30 10.10
C ILE A 109 -7.21 -13.12 10.22
N TRP A 110 -8.26 -13.24 11.04
CA TRP A 110 -9.21 -12.14 11.28
C TRP A 110 -8.54 -10.88 11.84
N ARG A 111 -7.62 -11.04 12.78
CA ARG A 111 -6.85 -9.93 13.33
C ARG A 111 -5.93 -9.31 12.26
N ARG A 112 -5.33 -10.12 11.38
CA ARG A 112 -4.42 -9.66 10.33
C ARG A 112 -5.18 -8.86 9.27
N TYR A 113 -6.34 -9.34 8.85
CA TYR A 113 -7.29 -8.63 8.01
C TYR A 113 -7.56 -7.22 8.56
N ARG A 114 -7.93 -7.11 9.84
CA ARG A 114 -8.24 -5.81 10.47
C ARG A 114 -7.03 -4.87 10.46
N CYS A 115 -5.82 -5.40 10.62
CA CYS A 115 -4.60 -4.58 10.52
C CYS A 115 -4.34 -4.12 9.08
N HIS A 116 -4.53 -4.99 8.09
CA HIS A 116 -4.39 -4.64 6.68
C HIS A 116 -5.42 -3.58 6.26
N ARG A 117 -6.70 -3.74 6.66
CA ARG A 117 -7.74 -2.72 6.46
C ARG A 117 -7.36 -1.38 7.10
N ALA A 118 -6.88 -1.39 8.35
CA ALA A 118 -6.44 -0.16 9.04
C ALA A 118 -5.28 0.56 8.34
N LEU A 119 -4.39 -0.19 7.67
CA LEU A 119 -3.29 0.36 6.88
C LEU A 119 -3.65 0.59 5.41
N ARG A 120 -4.88 0.32 4.97
CA ARG A 120 -5.32 0.40 3.57
C ARG A 120 -4.55 -0.54 2.63
N HIS A 121 -4.07 -1.66 3.16
CA HIS A 121 -3.48 -2.75 2.38
C HIS A 121 -4.62 -3.63 1.84
N TRP A 122 -5.34 -3.11 0.85
CA TRP A 122 -6.62 -3.67 0.40
C TRP A 122 -6.51 -5.10 -0.13
N ALA A 123 -5.49 -5.40 -0.95
CA ALA A 123 -5.31 -6.71 -1.56
C ALA A 123 -5.00 -7.81 -0.52
N GLU A 124 -4.15 -7.50 0.46
CA GLU A 124 -3.84 -8.42 1.54
C GLU A 124 -5.03 -8.63 2.48
N ALA A 125 -5.82 -7.57 2.75
CA ALA A 125 -7.06 -7.68 3.51
C ALA A 125 -8.10 -8.55 2.79
N GLU A 126 -8.26 -8.42 1.46
CA GLU A 126 -9.14 -9.30 0.67
C GLU A 126 -8.68 -10.76 0.74
N THR A 127 -7.36 -10.99 0.65
CA THR A 127 -6.77 -12.33 0.74
C THR A 127 -7.08 -12.99 2.10
N ASP A 128 -6.98 -12.25 3.20
CA ASP A 128 -7.32 -12.76 4.53
C ASP A 128 -8.83 -13.08 4.66
N LEU A 129 -9.71 -12.26 4.07
CA LEU A 129 -11.15 -12.54 4.05
C LEU A 129 -11.47 -13.79 3.22
N ASP A 130 -10.80 -13.97 2.08
CA ASP A 130 -10.96 -15.18 1.25
C ASP A 130 -10.52 -16.44 1.99
N GLN A 131 -9.42 -16.35 2.75
CA GLN A 131 -8.99 -17.46 3.60
C GLN A 131 -10.02 -17.76 4.70
N LEU A 132 -10.61 -16.73 5.33
CA LEU A 132 -11.66 -16.91 6.35
C LEU A 132 -12.95 -17.53 5.81
N MET A 133 -13.27 -17.29 4.55
CA MET A 133 -14.44 -17.87 3.88
C MET A 133 -14.19 -19.28 3.34
N SER A 134 -12.96 -19.81 3.41
CA SER A 134 -12.67 -21.14 2.89
C SER A 134 -13.45 -22.23 3.65
N PRO A 135 -13.98 -23.26 2.95
CA PRO A 135 -14.72 -24.35 3.60
C PRO A 135 -13.90 -25.04 4.71
N GLU A 136 -12.60 -25.21 4.49
CA GLU A 136 -11.70 -25.86 5.43
C GLU A 136 -11.63 -25.08 6.74
N LEU A 137 -11.51 -23.75 6.67
CA LEU A 137 -11.41 -22.91 7.84
C LEU A 137 -12.75 -22.75 8.55
N GLN A 138 -13.85 -22.59 7.80
CA GLN A 138 -15.21 -22.55 8.33
C GLN A 138 -15.55 -23.82 9.12
N GLN A 139 -15.10 -24.99 8.63
CA GLN A 139 -15.24 -26.25 9.35
C GLN A 139 -14.34 -26.32 10.58
N ALA A 140 -13.04 -25.99 10.44
CA ALA A 140 -12.06 -26.13 11.51
C ALA A 140 -12.26 -25.15 12.68
N ALA A 141 -12.74 -23.93 12.40
CA ALA A 141 -12.92 -22.87 13.39
C ALA A 141 -14.40 -22.53 13.65
N SER A 142 -15.32 -23.46 13.39
CA SER A 142 -16.77 -23.28 13.56
C SER A 142 -17.18 -22.65 14.92
N PRO A 143 -16.63 -23.08 16.09
CA PRO A 143 -16.99 -22.47 17.37
C PRO A 143 -16.61 -20.99 17.46
N LEU A 144 -15.46 -20.62 16.89
CA LEU A 144 -15.00 -19.23 16.86
C LEU A 144 -15.93 -18.36 16.02
N PHE A 145 -16.27 -18.83 14.82
CA PHE A 145 -17.14 -18.10 13.90
C PHE A 145 -18.54 -17.89 14.50
N LEU A 146 -19.05 -18.86 15.26
CA LEU A 146 -20.29 -18.73 16.01
C LEU A 146 -20.18 -17.69 17.15
N GLU A 147 -19.15 -17.78 18.00
CA GLU A 147 -18.95 -16.83 19.11
C GLU A 147 -18.72 -15.38 18.64
N ALA A 148 -17.93 -15.22 17.58
CA ALA A 148 -17.62 -13.92 17.00
C ALA A 148 -18.71 -13.42 16.03
N ASN A 149 -19.74 -14.23 15.78
CA ASN A 149 -20.82 -13.96 14.82
C ASN A 149 -20.27 -13.56 13.43
N LEU A 150 -19.27 -14.32 12.96
CA LEU A 150 -18.56 -14.16 11.70
C LEU A 150 -19.04 -15.23 10.71
N THR A 151 -20.26 -15.09 10.23
CA THR A 151 -20.83 -16.00 9.23
C THR A 151 -20.25 -15.72 7.83
N PRO A 152 -20.32 -16.69 6.89
CA PRO A 152 -19.89 -16.46 5.51
C PRO A 152 -20.53 -15.22 4.86
N GLU A 153 -21.81 -14.97 5.14
CA GLU A 153 -22.53 -13.80 4.61
C GLU A 153 -21.93 -12.49 5.13
N LYS A 154 -21.52 -12.44 6.40
CA LYS A 154 -20.89 -11.26 6.99
C LYS A 154 -19.48 -11.04 6.46
N LEU A 155 -18.71 -12.11 6.31
CA LEU A 155 -17.37 -12.02 5.70
C LEU A 155 -17.46 -11.54 4.25
N ALA A 156 -18.47 -11.99 3.49
CA ALA A 156 -18.76 -11.50 2.15
C ALA A 156 -19.18 -10.03 2.14
N ALA A 157 -19.99 -9.59 3.10
CA ALA A 157 -20.37 -8.18 3.24
C ALA A 157 -19.16 -7.29 3.57
N GLU A 158 -18.31 -7.71 4.51
CA GLU A 158 -17.05 -7.02 4.84
C GLU A 158 -16.12 -6.94 3.62
N LYS A 159 -16.06 -7.99 2.79
CA LYS A 159 -15.29 -7.97 1.54
C LYS A 159 -15.85 -6.97 0.54
N ALA A 160 -17.18 -6.92 0.36
CA ALA A 160 -17.82 -5.97 -0.54
C ALA A 160 -17.59 -4.51 -0.09
N GLU A 161 -17.66 -4.25 1.22
CA GLU A 161 -17.34 -2.93 1.78
C GLU A 161 -15.89 -2.54 1.54
N LEU A 162 -14.96 -3.47 1.76
CA LEU A 162 -13.52 -3.27 1.51
C LEU A 162 -13.23 -2.93 0.03
N GLN A 163 -13.89 -3.61 -0.90
CA GLN A 163 -13.76 -3.34 -2.33
C GLN A 163 -14.28 -1.94 -2.69
N LEU A 164 -15.40 -1.52 -2.11
CA LEU A 164 -15.91 -0.17 -2.29
C LEU A 164 -14.95 0.90 -1.73
N GLU A 165 -14.33 0.65 -0.56
CA GLU A 165 -13.31 1.54 0.01
C GLU A 165 -12.08 1.65 -0.90
N ARG A 166 -11.62 0.51 -1.45
CA ARG A 166 -10.50 0.44 -2.39
C ARG A 166 -10.79 1.23 -3.66
N ASP A 167 -11.93 0.97 -4.32
CA ASP A 167 -12.29 1.62 -5.58
C ASP A 167 -12.47 3.14 -5.40
N LYS A 168 -12.99 3.57 -4.24
CA LYS A 168 -13.03 5.00 -3.88
C LYS A 168 -11.64 5.59 -3.70
N ALA A 169 -10.75 4.87 -3.02
CA ALA A 169 -9.37 5.32 -2.81
C ALA A 169 -8.59 5.41 -4.12
N GLU A 170 -8.84 4.49 -5.06
CA GLU A 170 -8.26 4.50 -6.41
C GLU A 170 -8.75 5.69 -7.23
N LYS A 171 -10.06 5.94 -7.27
CA LYS A 171 -10.62 7.13 -7.94
C LYS A 171 -10.06 8.44 -7.40
N VAL A 172 -9.96 8.59 -6.08
CA VAL A 172 -9.34 9.77 -5.48
C VAL A 172 -7.87 9.88 -5.85
N ALA A 173 -7.13 8.76 -5.93
CA ALA A 173 -5.75 8.77 -6.36
C ALA A 173 -5.61 9.22 -7.82
N ASP A 174 -6.48 8.74 -8.71
CA ASP A 174 -6.54 9.11 -10.13
C ASP A 174 -6.91 10.58 -10.31
N GLU A 175 -7.97 11.07 -9.66
CA GLU A 175 -8.37 12.48 -9.66
C GLU A 175 -7.22 13.37 -9.18
N THR A 176 -6.56 13.02 -8.06
CA THR A 176 -5.42 13.81 -7.57
C THR A 176 -4.20 13.75 -8.49
N PHE A 177 -4.07 12.72 -9.32
CA PHE A 177 -3.02 12.61 -10.31
C PHE A 177 -3.33 13.49 -11.52
N GLU A 178 -4.58 13.45 -12.01
CA GLU A 178 -5.08 14.32 -13.07
C GLU A 178 -4.93 15.79 -12.69
N ASP A 179 -5.40 16.20 -11.50
CA ASP A 179 -5.25 17.58 -10.99
C ASP A 179 -3.77 18.03 -10.98
N ARG A 180 -2.85 17.15 -10.53
CA ARG A 180 -1.41 17.45 -10.50
C ARG A 180 -0.81 17.58 -11.90
N MET A 181 -1.29 16.79 -12.85
CA MET A 181 -0.87 16.86 -14.25
C MET A 181 -1.36 18.14 -14.91
N GLU A 182 -2.61 18.53 -14.67
CA GLU A 182 -3.16 19.79 -15.15
C GLU A 182 -2.41 20.99 -14.58
N ASP A 183 -2.15 21.03 -13.27
CA ASP A 183 -1.36 22.09 -12.62
C ASP A 183 0.06 22.21 -13.20
N ALA A 184 0.73 21.08 -13.46
CA ALA A 184 2.05 21.08 -14.07
C ALA A 184 2.02 21.60 -15.52
N ALA A 185 0.99 21.21 -16.29
CA ALA A 185 0.78 21.71 -17.64
C ALA A 185 0.56 23.23 -17.64
N HIS A 186 -0.33 23.74 -16.77
CA HIS A 186 -0.59 25.17 -16.62
C HIS A 186 0.69 25.95 -16.27
N LYS A 187 1.48 25.48 -15.30
CA LYS A 187 2.77 26.11 -14.94
C LYS A 187 3.77 26.11 -16.10
N GLY A 188 3.85 25.03 -16.87
CA GLY A 188 4.72 24.97 -18.05
C GLY A 188 4.32 25.98 -19.12
N ILE A 189 3.01 26.16 -19.34
CA ILE A 189 2.47 27.15 -20.28
C ILE A 189 2.76 28.57 -19.80
N GLU A 190 2.56 28.85 -18.50
CA GLU A 190 2.85 30.16 -17.91
C GLU A 190 4.35 30.52 -18.00
N GLN A 191 5.24 29.54 -17.79
CA GLN A 191 6.69 29.73 -17.97
C GLN A 191 7.06 30.03 -19.42
N LEU A 192 6.48 29.29 -20.39
CA LEU A 192 6.67 29.57 -21.82
C LEU A 192 6.18 30.97 -22.19
N ARG A 193 5.02 31.38 -21.66
CA ARG A 193 4.47 32.73 -21.86
C ARG A 193 5.40 33.80 -21.31
N HIS A 194 5.90 33.64 -20.09
CA HIS A 194 6.82 34.62 -19.48
C HIS A 194 8.10 34.77 -20.29
N ARG A 195 8.69 33.65 -20.75
CA ARG A 195 9.87 33.68 -21.62
C ARG A 195 9.58 34.39 -22.95
N PHE A 196 8.44 34.11 -23.57
CA PHE A 196 8.01 34.80 -24.79
C PHE A 196 7.85 36.31 -24.57
N GLU A 197 7.18 36.74 -23.50
CA GLU A 197 7.00 38.16 -23.17
C GLU A 197 8.33 38.87 -22.90
N GLU A 198 9.27 38.20 -22.22
CA GLU A 198 10.63 38.71 -21.98
C GLU A 198 11.43 38.87 -23.29
N VAL A 199 11.42 37.84 -24.15
CA VAL A 199 12.13 37.85 -25.43
C VAL A 199 11.56 38.92 -26.36
N THR A 200 10.23 38.98 -26.53
CA THR A 200 9.59 40.01 -27.38
C THR A 200 9.80 41.43 -26.85
N LEU A 201 9.93 41.62 -25.53
CA LEU A 201 10.28 42.91 -24.94
C LEU A 201 11.74 43.29 -25.26
N ARG A 202 12.70 42.39 -25.04
CA ARG A 202 14.13 42.70 -25.25
C ARG A 202 14.46 42.93 -26.73
N THR A 203 13.82 42.19 -27.62
CA THR A 203 14.04 42.24 -29.08
C THR A 203 13.24 43.35 -29.76
N GLY A 204 12.36 44.05 -29.04
CA GLY A 204 11.51 45.11 -29.60
C GLY A 204 10.30 44.61 -30.38
N LEU A 205 10.07 43.29 -30.45
CA LEU A 205 8.97 42.67 -31.17
C LEU A 205 7.62 42.76 -30.44
N ARG A 206 7.58 43.23 -29.18
CA ARG A 206 6.37 43.30 -28.35
C ARG A 206 5.21 44.09 -28.98
N ASN A 207 5.51 45.11 -29.78
CA ASN A 207 4.50 45.94 -30.44
C ASN A 207 4.08 45.42 -31.82
N ASN A 208 4.71 44.35 -32.31
CA ASN A 208 4.31 43.73 -33.57
C ASN A 208 3.05 42.90 -33.35
N THR A 209 1.89 43.47 -33.72
CA THR A 209 0.58 42.82 -33.59
C THR A 209 0.40 41.64 -34.54
N GLU A 210 1.22 41.55 -35.59
CA GLU A 210 1.13 40.52 -36.64
C GLU A 210 2.11 39.36 -36.41
N LEU A 211 3.10 39.51 -35.52
CA LEU A 211 4.15 38.52 -35.20
C LEU A 211 3.58 37.11 -35.01
N SER A 212 2.59 36.98 -34.13
CA SER A 212 2.01 35.67 -33.78
C SER A 212 1.27 35.03 -34.94
N SER A 213 0.58 35.81 -35.78
CA SER A 213 -0.14 35.29 -36.95
C SER A 213 0.80 34.91 -38.09
N GLU A 214 1.81 35.75 -38.37
CA GLU A 214 2.81 35.49 -39.41
C GLU A 214 3.59 34.21 -39.10
N LEU A 215 4.09 34.08 -37.88
CA LEU A 215 4.85 32.91 -37.47
C LEU A 215 3.98 31.65 -37.40
N ALA A 216 2.73 31.75 -36.95
CA ALA A 216 1.80 30.63 -37.02
C ALA A 216 1.57 30.15 -38.46
N GLU A 217 1.42 31.08 -39.41
CA GLU A 217 1.31 30.75 -40.83
C GLU A 217 2.60 30.09 -41.35
N MET A 218 3.76 30.63 -40.99
CA MET A 218 5.07 30.07 -41.39
C MET A 218 5.26 28.64 -40.87
N LEU A 219 4.94 28.39 -39.60
CA LEU A 219 5.08 27.08 -38.94
C LEU A 219 4.12 26.02 -39.49
N THR A 220 2.95 26.42 -39.99
CA THR A 220 1.93 25.49 -40.52
C THR A 220 2.12 25.13 -42.00
N ARG A 221 3.09 25.74 -42.70
CA ARG A 221 3.36 25.45 -44.12
C ARG A 221 4.04 24.08 -44.32
N PRO A 222 3.82 23.41 -45.47
CA PRO A 222 4.51 22.17 -45.81
C PRO A 222 6.03 22.40 -45.84
N GLY A 223 6.76 21.76 -44.92
CA GLY A 223 8.22 21.90 -44.76
C GLY A 223 8.65 22.68 -43.53
N GLY A 224 7.74 23.39 -42.84
CA GLY A 224 8.03 24.16 -41.63
C GLY A 224 9.05 25.30 -41.85
N VAL A 225 9.43 25.96 -40.76
CA VAL A 225 10.53 26.94 -40.73
C VAL A 225 11.49 26.61 -39.60
N SER A 226 12.78 26.87 -39.79
CA SER A 226 13.79 26.66 -38.75
C SER A 226 13.98 27.92 -37.89
N ALA A 227 14.52 27.75 -36.67
CA ALA A 227 14.84 28.87 -35.80
C ALA A 227 15.85 29.84 -36.43
N GLU A 228 16.81 29.35 -37.22
CA GLU A 228 17.76 30.21 -37.94
C GLU A 228 17.07 31.07 -39.01
N PHE A 229 16.05 30.53 -39.68
CA PHE A 229 15.28 31.29 -40.64
C PHE A 229 14.47 32.39 -39.94
N VAL A 230 13.79 32.07 -38.85
CA VAL A 230 13.03 33.04 -38.05
C VAL A 230 13.94 34.12 -37.46
N ALA A 231 15.10 33.72 -36.93
CA ALA A 231 16.15 34.63 -36.45
C ALA A 231 16.59 35.62 -37.54
N ALA A 232 16.79 35.13 -38.78
CA ALA A 232 17.16 35.99 -39.91
C ALA A 232 16.03 36.93 -40.34
N VAL A 233 14.77 36.49 -40.31
CA VAL A 233 13.61 37.33 -40.68
C VAL A 233 13.43 38.48 -39.70
N TYR A 234 13.46 38.18 -38.40
CA TYR A 234 13.20 39.17 -37.35
C TYR A 234 14.46 39.85 -36.80
N GLN A 235 15.65 39.48 -37.32
CA GLN A 235 16.95 40.02 -36.91
C GLN A 235 17.21 39.86 -35.40
N ILE A 236 16.94 38.66 -34.89
CA ILE A 236 17.12 38.26 -33.49
C ILE A 236 18.06 37.06 -33.38
N ASP A 237 18.49 36.73 -32.17
CA ASP A 237 19.31 35.54 -31.94
C ASP A 237 18.49 34.25 -32.17
N THR A 238 19.16 33.18 -32.63
CA THR A 238 18.54 31.87 -32.88
C THR A 238 17.87 31.30 -31.62
N GLU A 239 18.43 31.54 -30.44
CA GLU A 239 17.84 31.12 -29.17
C GLU A 239 16.52 31.86 -28.88
N ASP A 240 16.48 33.18 -29.13
CA ASP A 240 15.28 34.01 -28.95
C ASP A 240 14.19 33.62 -29.98
N ALA A 241 14.59 33.34 -31.22
CA ALA A 241 13.69 32.83 -32.26
C ALA A 241 13.06 31.49 -31.88
N GLN A 242 13.84 30.56 -31.30
CA GLN A 242 13.33 29.27 -30.84
C GLN A 242 12.28 29.44 -29.73
N ILE A 243 12.53 30.31 -28.75
CA ILE A 243 11.58 30.58 -27.65
C ILE A 243 10.25 31.14 -28.19
N ILE A 244 10.32 32.03 -29.19
CA ILE A 244 9.13 32.57 -29.85
C ILE A 244 8.37 31.48 -30.61
N MET A 245 9.08 30.64 -31.37
CA MET A 245 8.48 29.52 -32.10
C MET A 245 7.79 28.53 -31.15
N ASP A 246 8.44 28.13 -30.06
CA ASP A 246 7.90 27.20 -29.07
C ASP A 246 6.56 27.69 -28.48
N TRP A 247 6.48 28.99 -28.17
CA TRP A 247 5.23 29.60 -27.68
C TRP A 247 4.11 29.57 -28.73
N ILE A 248 4.44 29.92 -29.98
CA ILE A 248 3.46 30.01 -31.07
C ILE A 248 2.97 28.62 -31.48
N GLU A 249 3.87 27.64 -31.59
CA GLU A 249 3.49 26.24 -31.80
C GLU A 249 2.56 25.75 -30.70
N LYS A 250 2.88 26.05 -29.43
CA LYS A 250 2.03 25.68 -28.29
C LYS A 250 0.66 26.35 -28.37
N ALA A 251 0.59 27.63 -28.74
CA ALA A 251 -0.66 28.37 -28.90
C ALA A 251 -1.51 27.84 -30.06
N VAL A 252 -0.90 27.44 -31.18
CA VAL A 252 -1.58 26.81 -32.33
C VAL A 252 -2.16 25.45 -31.92
N LEU A 253 -1.38 24.63 -31.22
CA LEU A 253 -1.82 23.32 -30.71
C LEU A 253 -3.03 23.46 -29.77
N MET A 254 -3.00 24.42 -28.84
CA MET A 254 -4.12 24.70 -27.94
C MET A 254 -5.37 25.14 -28.69
N ARG A 255 -5.23 26.04 -29.67
CA ARG A 255 -6.35 26.48 -30.50
C ARG A 255 -6.96 25.31 -31.27
N SER A 256 -6.13 24.45 -31.85
CA SER A 256 -6.58 23.25 -32.55
C SER A 256 -7.33 22.27 -31.65
N ALA A 257 -6.86 22.07 -30.41
CA ALA A 257 -7.51 21.21 -29.43
C ALA A 257 -8.90 21.74 -29.01
N LEU A 258 -9.06 23.07 -28.89
CA LEU A 258 -10.33 23.72 -28.59
C LEU A 258 -11.31 23.68 -29.78
N SER A 259 -10.83 23.79 -31.02
CA SER A 259 -11.66 23.66 -32.23
C SER A 259 -12.03 22.22 -32.58
N GLY A 260 -11.30 21.23 -32.06
CA GLY A 260 -11.53 19.79 -32.31
C GLY A 260 -12.72 19.18 -31.58
N GLY A 261 -13.40 19.94 -30.71
CA GLY A 261 -14.66 19.53 -30.06
C GLY A 261 -15.92 19.67 -30.92
N SER A 262 -15.79 20.06 -32.19
CA SER A 262 -16.92 20.12 -33.12
C SER A 262 -16.48 19.77 -34.53
N LEU A 263 -16.48 18.48 -34.85
CA LEU A 263 -16.72 18.02 -36.21
C LEU A 263 -17.69 16.85 -36.14
N VAL A 264 -18.90 17.16 -36.61
CA VAL A 264 -19.96 16.26 -37.09
C VAL A 264 -19.39 15.26 -38.09
#